data_AF-A0AAQ4EZ77-F1
#
_entry.id   AF-A0AAQ4EZ77-F1
#
_cell.length_a   1.000
_cell.length_b   1.000
_cell.length_c   1.000
_cell.angle_alpha   90.00
_cell.angle_beta   90.00
_cell.angle_gamma   90.00
#
_symmetry.space_group_name_H-M   'P 1'
#
loop_
_entity.id
_entity.type
_entity.pdbx_description
1 polymer ?
#
loop_
_entity_poly.entity_id
_entity_poly.type
_entity_poly.pdbx_seq_one_letter_code
_entity_poly.pdbx_strand_id
1 'polypeptide(L)'
;MTGLHANETGTAGTTYDYRDRMYPGVPYGPEDFHTNETCGTASGSIEDYKNARQVRNCELVGMRDLDQSIARVQAKMVEFLNRLIGFGVAGFRIDAAKHMWPEDLEVIFAKLDDLSTEFFHQRTRPFIYQEVIDMDNGEAVTRWEYQGLGRITEFLYGSTLGAIFRKRPLMLLKHLRNYGEPWGFLPSDEALAFVDNHDNQRGHGAGGADILTFFEPRLYKMAVAFMLAWPYGLPRVMSSYRWPRDIVGGEDRNAWMGPPCDEAWRIKPVVRYPNESCGNDWVCEHRRNFKEDFEKRKRLQFLTKHAEFKGINFTALPRCE
;
A
#
# COMPACT_ATOMS: atom_id res chain seq x y z
N MET A 1 2.35 11.57 -10.24
CA MET A 1 1.55 11.42 -11.47
C MET A 1 1.15 12.80 -11.97
N THR A 2 1.28 13.04 -13.27
CA THR A 2 0.73 14.23 -13.92
C THR A 2 -0.62 13.91 -14.56
N GLY A 3 -1.54 14.88 -14.57
CA GLY A 3 -2.82 14.72 -15.25
C GLY A 3 -2.64 14.66 -16.77
N LEU A 4 -3.61 14.07 -17.48
CA LEU A 4 -3.60 13.83 -18.93
C LEU A 4 -3.80 15.10 -19.79
N HIS A 5 -3.47 16.27 -19.24
CA HIS A 5 -3.75 17.59 -19.81
C HIS A 5 -2.45 18.28 -20.27
N ALA A 6 -2.56 19.11 -21.30
CA ALA A 6 -1.46 19.90 -21.85
C ALA A 6 -1.35 21.25 -21.11
N ASN A 7 -0.13 21.78 -20.98
CA ASN A 7 0.15 23.08 -20.35
C ASN A 7 -0.40 23.26 -18.92
N GLU A 8 -0.27 22.23 -18.10
CA GLU A 8 -0.68 22.27 -16.70
C GLU A 8 0.45 22.74 -15.79
N THR A 9 0.09 23.14 -14.57
CA THR A 9 1.04 23.59 -13.55
C THR A 9 1.04 22.62 -12.37
N GLY A 10 2.23 22.13 -12.01
CA GLY A 10 2.44 21.27 -10.85
C GLY A 10 2.29 22.04 -9.52
N THR A 11 2.26 21.29 -8.42
CA THR A 11 2.02 21.83 -7.06
C THR A 11 3.08 22.84 -6.59
N ALA A 12 4.28 22.82 -7.18
CA ALA A 12 5.37 23.75 -6.90
C ALA A 12 5.56 24.84 -7.99
N GLY A 13 4.57 25.03 -8.88
CA GLY A 13 4.56 26.10 -9.87
C GLY A 13 5.31 25.80 -11.18
N THR A 14 5.93 24.62 -11.33
CA THR A 14 6.56 24.19 -12.59
C THR A 14 5.51 23.72 -13.58
N THR A 15 5.64 24.13 -14.85
CA THR A 15 4.74 23.66 -15.91
C THR A 15 5.12 22.27 -16.43
N TYR A 16 4.18 21.59 -17.05
CA TYR A 16 4.41 20.38 -17.83
C TYR A 16 3.43 20.28 -19.01
N ASP A 17 3.83 19.57 -20.07
CA ASP A 17 2.95 19.15 -21.16
C ASP A 17 2.93 17.62 -21.23
N TYR A 18 1.78 17.04 -20.88
CA TYR A 18 1.58 15.60 -20.92
C TYR A 18 1.63 15.04 -22.35
N ARG A 19 1.12 15.77 -23.35
CA ARG A 19 1.03 15.29 -24.73
C ARG A 19 2.40 15.26 -25.39
N ASP A 20 3.15 16.34 -25.18
CA ASP A 20 4.47 16.52 -25.79
C ASP A 20 5.60 15.99 -24.90
N ARG A 21 5.28 15.35 -23.76
CA ARG A 21 6.25 14.77 -22.82
C ARG A 21 7.29 15.79 -22.33
N MET A 22 6.86 17.03 -22.16
CA MET A 22 7.73 18.13 -21.74
C MET A 22 7.57 18.39 -20.24
N TYR A 23 8.66 18.23 -19.50
CA TYR A 23 8.70 18.49 -18.06
C TYR A 23 9.88 19.43 -17.73
N PRO A 24 9.78 20.72 -18.10
CA PRO A 24 10.89 21.68 -18.04
C PRO A 24 11.45 21.92 -16.63
N GLY A 25 10.69 21.59 -15.58
CA GLY A 25 11.16 21.68 -14.19
C GLY A 25 12.29 20.68 -13.85
N VAL A 26 12.43 19.58 -14.59
CA VAL A 26 13.46 18.53 -14.37
C VAL A 26 14.59 18.56 -15.40
N PRO A 27 14.56 19.50 -16.34
CA PRO A 27 14.09 19.38 -17.74
C PRO A 27 14.13 17.97 -18.38
N TYR A 28 13.00 17.26 -18.38
CA TYR A 28 12.80 16.11 -19.27
C TYR A 28 12.06 16.51 -20.56
N GLY A 29 12.43 15.88 -21.67
CA GLY A 29 11.76 15.97 -22.97
C GLY A 29 11.37 14.58 -23.51
N PRO A 30 10.74 14.50 -24.70
CA PRO A 30 10.31 13.25 -25.32
C PRO A 30 11.35 12.13 -25.34
N GLU A 31 12.63 12.50 -25.46
CA GLU A 31 13.77 11.60 -25.54
C GLU A 31 14.25 11.06 -24.18
N ASP A 32 13.59 11.41 -23.08
CA ASP A 32 13.75 10.82 -21.75
C ASP A 32 12.75 9.70 -21.45
N PHE A 33 11.80 9.45 -22.36
CA PHE A 33 10.70 8.52 -22.17
C PHE A 33 10.78 7.36 -23.17
N HIS A 34 10.31 6.19 -22.75
CA HIS A 34 10.08 5.07 -23.66
C HIS A 34 9.10 5.48 -24.77
N THR A 35 9.32 4.96 -25.97
CA THR A 35 8.51 5.23 -27.17
C THR A 35 7.56 4.07 -27.45
N ASN A 36 6.60 4.26 -28.36
CA ASN A 36 5.73 3.15 -28.78
C ASN A 36 6.54 2.00 -29.40
N GLU A 37 7.69 2.30 -30.00
CA GLU A 37 8.61 1.29 -30.52
C GLU A 37 9.27 0.48 -29.40
N THR A 38 9.73 1.12 -28.32
CA THR A 38 10.35 0.40 -27.18
C THR A 38 9.30 -0.34 -26.34
N CYS A 39 8.09 0.20 -26.22
CA CYS A 39 6.91 -0.43 -25.62
C CYS A 39 6.42 -1.65 -26.40
N GLY A 40 6.24 -1.51 -27.73
CA GLY A 40 5.76 -2.56 -28.62
C GLY A 40 4.24 -2.68 -28.73
N THR A 41 3.45 -1.73 -28.21
CA THR A 41 2.00 -1.64 -28.43
C THR A 41 1.62 -0.42 -29.25
N ALA A 42 0.52 -0.52 -30.02
CA ALA A 42 0.05 0.60 -30.83
C ALA A 42 -0.50 1.75 -29.97
N SER A 43 -1.10 1.43 -28.82
CA SER A 43 -1.61 2.41 -27.87
C SER A 43 -0.50 3.10 -27.06
N GLY A 44 0.69 2.50 -26.98
CA GLY A 44 1.74 2.90 -26.05
C GLY A 44 1.48 2.49 -24.60
N SER A 45 0.35 1.82 -24.31
CA SER A 45 -0.05 1.38 -22.97
C SER A 45 0.21 -0.11 -22.77
N ILE A 46 0.27 -0.52 -21.50
CA ILE A 46 0.33 -1.94 -21.10
C ILE A 46 -1.00 -2.61 -21.45
N GLU A 47 -0.95 -3.63 -22.31
CA GLU A 47 -2.14 -4.40 -22.75
C GLU A 47 -2.05 -5.86 -22.31
N ASP A 48 -0.84 -6.40 -22.12
CA ASP A 48 -0.59 -7.79 -21.73
C ASP A 48 0.45 -7.92 -20.60
N TYR A 49 0.00 -8.32 -19.42
CA TYR A 49 0.86 -8.61 -18.26
C TYR A 49 1.66 -9.93 -18.38
N LYS A 50 1.44 -10.72 -19.44
CA LYS A 50 2.31 -11.85 -19.82
C LYS A 50 3.47 -11.42 -20.71
N ASN A 51 3.61 -10.13 -20.99
CA ASN A 51 4.74 -9.58 -21.74
C ASN A 51 5.55 -8.62 -20.86
N ALA A 52 6.69 -9.10 -20.32
CA ALA A 52 7.53 -8.31 -19.42
C ALA A 52 8.03 -7.00 -20.05
N ARG A 53 8.26 -6.98 -21.36
CA ARG A 53 8.64 -5.75 -22.09
C ARG A 53 7.52 -4.72 -22.06
N GLN A 54 6.27 -5.14 -22.28
CA GLN A 54 5.15 -4.20 -22.18
C GLN A 54 5.04 -3.67 -20.76
N VAL A 55 5.10 -4.56 -19.76
CA VAL A 55 4.97 -4.18 -18.33
C VAL A 55 6.00 -3.13 -17.91
N ARG A 56 7.21 -3.14 -18.48
CA ARG A 56 8.33 -2.25 -18.09
C ARG A 56 8.61 -1.07 -19.02
N ASN A 57 8.07 -1.07 -20.24
CA ASN A 57 8.38 -0.04 -21.24
C ASN A 57 7.14 0.70 -21.77
N CYS A 58 5.93 0.27 -21.40
CA CYS A 58 4.69 0.90 -21.81
C CYS A 58 4.06 1.72 -20.67
N GLU A 59 3.23 2.68 -21.04
CA GLU A 59 2.58 3.60 -20.12
C GLU A 59 1.57 2.86 -19.22
N LEU A 60 1.83 2.85 -17.92
CA LEU A 60 0.89 2.33 -16.92
C LEU A 60 -0.28 3.32 -16.76
N VAL A 61 -1.47 2.92 -17.21
CA VAL A 61 -2.72 3.73 -17.19
C VAL A 61 -2.54 5.15 -17.77
N GLY A 62 -1.71 5.29 -18.81
CA GLY A 62 -1.41 6.57 -19.44
C GLY A 62 -0.44 7.44 -18.65
N MET A 63 0.36 6.88 -17.74
CA MET A 63 1.50 7.60 -17.17
C MET A 63 2.68 7.56 -18.13
N ARG A 64 3.25 8.72 -18.44
CA ARG A 64 4.45 8.80 -19.31
C ARG A 64 5.60 8.05 -18.66
N ASP A 65 6.12 7.08 -19.40
CA ASP A 65 7.06 6.09 -18.89
C ASP A 65 8.51 6.53 -19.15
N LEU A 66 9.23 6.91 -18.10
CA LEU A 66 10.63 7.34 -18.20
C LEU A 66 11.50 6.15 -18.61
N ASP A 67 12.50 6.40 -19.46
CA ASP A 67 13.47 5.38 -19.85
C ASP A 67 14.66 5.41 -18.88
N GLN A 68 14.63 4.53 -17.87
CA GLN A 68 15.69 4.47 -16.86
C GLN A 68 16.98 3.83 -17.38
N SER A 69 17.03 3.30 -18.61
CA SER A 69 18.28 2.87 -19.23
C SER A 69 19.16 4.07 -19.63
N ILE A 70 18.57 5.26 -19.75
CA ILE A 70 19.27 6.48 -20.12
C ILE A 70 19.99 7.09 -18.90
N ALA A 71 21.30 7.27 -19.02
CA ALA A 71 22.16 7.77 -17.94
C ALA A 71 21.71 9.13 -17.35
N ARG A 72 21.15 10.04 -18.17
CA ARG A 72 20.66 11.34 -17.69
C ARG A 72 19.38 11.22 -16.86
N VAL A 73 18.49 10.28 -17.20
CA VAL A 73 17.28 9.98 -16.43
C VAL A 73 17.67 9.42 -15.06
N GLN A 74 18.57 8.43 -15.03
CA GLN A 74 19.13 7.91 -13.79
C GLN A 74 19.77 9.01 -12.95
N ALA A 75 20.59 9.88 -13.56
CA ALA A 75 21.27 10.95 -12.84
C ALA A 75 20.29 11.90 -12.15
N LYS A 76 19.18 12.26 -12.81
CA LYS A 76 18.14 13.12 -12.23
C LYS A 76 17.37 12.44 -11.11
N MET A 77 17.10 11.14 -11.22
CA MET A 77 16.49 10.35 -10.14
C MET A 77 17.42 10.26 -8.92
N VAL A 78 18.70 9.96 -9.14
CA VAL A 78 19.73 9.90 -8.08
C VAL A 78 19.90 11.25 -7.40
N GLU A 79 19.98 12.35 -8.18
CA GLU A 79 20.07 13.72 -7.65
C GLU A 79 18.92 14.01 -6.66
N PHE A 80 17.69 13.66 -7.05
CA PHE A 80 16.51 13.82 -6.19
C PHE A 80 16.58 12.98 -4.92
N LEU A 81 16.91 11.69 -5.03
CA LEU A 81 16.97 10.77 -3.89
C LEU A 81 18.10 11.15 -2.92
N ASN A 82 19.29 11.49 -3.43
CA ASN A 82 20.41 11.94 -2.59
C ASN A 82 20.14 13.27 -1.90
N ARG A 83 19.41 14.19 -2.56
CA ARG A 83 18.94 15.41 -1.89
C ARG A 83 18.03 15.11 -0.70
N LEU A 84 17.15 14.13 -0.80
CA LEU A 84 16.30 13.69 0.31
C LEU A 84 17.10 12.99 1.42
N ILE A 85 18.08 12.16 1.07
CA ILE A 85 19.03 11.56 2.03
C ILE A 85 19.77 12.67 2.79
N GLY A 86 20.22 13.71 2.09
CA GLY A 86 20.88 14.87 2.69
C GLY A 86 20.00 15.66 3.67
N PHE A 87 18.67 15.56 3.56
CA PHE A 87 17.72 16.12 4.53
C PHE A 87 17.42 15.17 5.71
N GLY A 88 18.00 13.96 5.74
CA GLY A 88 17.83 12.99 6.81
C GLY A 88 16.79 11.89 6.54
N VAL A 89 16.29 11.75 5.30
CA VAL A 89 15.41 10.64 4.93
C VAL A 89 16.16 9.31 5.06
N ALA A 90 15.57 8.35 5.78
CA ALA A 90 16.21 7.07 6.11
C ALA A 90 16.09 6.00 5.01
N GLY A 91 15.24 6.21 4.01
CA GLY A 91 14.90 5.19 3.03
C GLY A 91 13.70 5.55 2.16
N PHE A 92 13.40 4.68 1.21
CA PHE A 92 12.42 4.93 0.15
C PHE A 92 11.49 3.74 -0.08
N ARG A 93 10.21 4.07 -0.27
CA ARG A 93 9.24 3.20 -0.95
C ARG A 93 9.35 3.49 -2.44
N ILE A 94 9.77 2.50 -3.21
CA ILE A 94 9.87 2.61 -4.66
C ILE A 94 8.50 2.25 -5.24
N ASP A 95 7.78 3.27 -5.71
CA ASP A 95 6.48 3.14 -6.37
C ASP A 95 6.62 2.38 -7.69
N ALA A 96 5.61 1.56 -8.02
CA ALA A 96 5.52 0.90 -9.32
C ALA A 96 6.80 0.16 -9.75
N ALA A 97 7.57 -0.41 -8.81
CA ALA A 97 8.85 -1.06 -9.10
C ALA A 97 8.73 -2.19 -10.12
N LYS A 98 7.58 -2.88 -10.14
CA LYS A 98 7.21 -3.86 -11.16
C LYS A 98 7.40 -3.38 -12.61
N HIS A 99 7.20 -2.07 -12.84
CA HIS A 99 7.23 -1.41 -14.14
C HIS A 99 8.61 -0.82 -14.46
N MET A 100 9.63 -1.14 -13.69
CA MET A 100 11.02 -0.76 -13.95
C MET A 100 11.87 -2.03 -14.12
N TRP A 101 12.95 -1.93 -14.89
CA TRP A 101 13.92 -3.03 -14.98
C TRP A 101 14.72 -3.13 -13.67
N PRO A 102 14.86 -4.34 -13.07
CA PRO A 102 15.70 -4.54 -11.89
C PRO A 102 17.13 -4.04 -12.09
N GLU A 103 17.68 -4.20 -13.30
CA GLU A 103 19.03 -3.76 -13.65
C GLU A 103 19.17 -2.23 -13.58
N ASP A 104 18.15 -1.48 -14.03
CA ASP A 104 18.16 -0.02 -13.96
C ASP A 104 18.02 0.45 -12.50
N LEU A 105 17.17 -0.23 -11.71
CA LEU A 105 17.04 0.02 -10.27
C LEU A 105 18.34 -0.25 -9.53
N GLU A 106 19.04 -1.34 -9.84
CA GLU A 106 20.35 -1.66 -9.26
C GLU A 106 21.35 -0.53 -9.49
N VAL A 107 21.43 -0.02 -10.71
CA VAL A 107 22.33 1.10 -11.06
C VAL A 107 21.95 2.38 -10.30
N ILE A 108 20.66 2.68 -10.16
CA ILE A 108 20.19 3.84 -9.39
C ILE A 108 20.54 3.68 -7.90
N PHE A 109 20.23 2.53 -7.30
CA PHE A 109 20.45 2.28 -5.87
C PHE A 109 21.93 2.23 -5.50
N ALA A 110 22.79 1.75 -6.41
CA ALA A 110 24.24 1.76 -6.23
C ALA A 110 24.83 3.17 -6.15
N LYS A 111 24.18 4.17 -6.79
CA LYS A 111 24.62 5.57 -6.81
C LYS A 111 24.06 6.41 -5.66
N LEU A 112 23.23 5.83 -4.79
CA LEU A 112 22.71 6.56 -3.63
C LEU A 112 23.81 6.83 -2.62
N ASP A 113 23.69 7.93 -1.87
CA ASP A 113 24.59 8.25 -0.77
C ASP A 113 24.32 7.39 0.46
N ASP A 114 25.29 7.32 1.37
CA ASP A 114 25.05 6.78 2.72
C ASP A 114 24.22 7.77 3.55
N LEU A 115 23.47 7.26 4.52
CA LEU A 115 22.64 8.07 5.42
C LEU A 115 23.49 8.98 6.32
N SER A 116 22.90 10.12 6.72
CA SER A 116 23.55 11.10 7.59
C SER A 116 24.03 10.48 8.92
N THR A 117 25.29 10.72 9.26
CA THR A 117 25.89 10.26 10.53
C THR A 117 25.38 11.02 11.74
N GLU A 118 24.54 12.04 11.56
CA GLU A 118 23.82 12.71 12.67
C GLU A 118 22.86 11.75 13.38
N PHE A 119 22.20 10.87 12.61
CA PHE A 119 21.17 9.96 13.13
C PHE A 119 21.50 8.48 12.94
N PHE A 120 22.40 8.16 12.00
CA PHE A 120 22.71 6.78 11.59
C PHE A 120 24.19 6.45 11.80
N HIS A 121 24.51 5.15 11.85
CA HIS A 121 25.90 4.71 11.89
C HIS A 121 26.62 5.03 10.56
N GLN A 122 27.94 5.14 10.62
CA GLN A 122 28.75 5.35 9.41
C GLN A 122 28.52 4.21 8.39
N ARG A 123 28.46 4.55 7.10
CA ARG A 123 28.22 3.61 5.99
C ARG A 123 26.86 2.90 6.02
N THR A 124 25.86 3.49 6.70
CA THR A 124 24.48 2.97 6.66
C THR A 124 23.86 3.33 5.32
N ARG A 125 23.44 2.34 4.54
CA ARG A 125 22.70 2.55 3.28
C ARG A 125 21.23 2.89 3.54
N PRO A 126 20.56 3.65 2.65
CA PRO A 126 19.13 3.92 2.76
C PRO A 126 18.31 2.61 2.73
N PHE A 127 17.28 2.52 3.56
CA PHE A 127 16.36 1.39 3.55
C PHE A 127 15.47 1.45 2.31
N ILE A 128 15.55 0.44 1.43
CA ILE A 128 14.74 0.36 0.21
C ILE A 128 13.69 -0.72 0.36
N TYR A 129 12.45 -0.40 -0.02
CA TYR A 129 11.46 -1.41 -0.31
C TYR A 129 10.66 -1.07 -1.57
N GLN A 130 10.30 -2.12 -2.31
CA GLN A 130 9.86 -2.05 -3.69
C GLN A 130 8.41 -2.49 -3.80
N GLU A 131 7.58 -1.68 -4.44
CA GLU A 131 6.23 -2.09 -4.78
C GLU A 131 6.22 -2.98 -6.01
N VAL A 132 6.07 -4.28 -5.78
CA VAL A 132 5.89 -5.27 -6.85
C VAL A 132 4.60 -6.03 -6.54
N ILE A 133 3.55 -5.73 -7.30
CA ILE A 133 2.29 -6.46 -7.20
C ILE A 133 2.45 -7.78 -7.95
N ASP A 134 2.62 -8.87 -7.20
CA ASP A 134 2.67 -10.23 -7.72
C ASP A 134 1.74 -11.11 -6.88
N MET A 135 0.73 -11.67 -7.53
CA MET A 135 -0.31 -12.52 -6.92
C MET A 135 -0.15 -14.00 -7.28
N ASP A 136 1.01 -14.41 -7.82
CA ASP A 136 1.29 -15.77 -8.27
C ASP A 136 0.26 -16.33 -9.26
N ASN A 137 -0.18 -15.47 -10.18
CA ASN A 137 -1.15 -15.77 -11.24
C ASN A 137 -0.47 -15.98 -12.63
N GLY A 138 0.84 -16.23 -12.60
CA GLY A 138 1.69 -16.53 -13.76
C GLY A 138 1.99 -15.33 -14.66
N GLU A 139 1.89 -14.10 -14.17
CA GLU A 139 2.35 -12.89 -14.89
C GLU A 139 3.84 -12.97 -15.25
N ALA A 140 4.26 -12.24 -16.29
CA ALA A 140 5.63 -12.36 -16.80
C ALA A 140 6.68 -11.69 -15.92
N VAL A 141 6.28 -10.71 -15.11
CA VAL A 141 7.13 -10.06 -14.11
C VAL A 141 6.76 -10.60 -12.74
N THR A 142 7.74 -11.09 -12.01
CA THR A 142 7.58 -11.69 -10.69
C THR A 142 8.34 -10.91 -9.62
N ARG A 143 7.89 -10.99 -8.38
CA ARG A 143 8.59 -10.36 -7.23
C ARG A 143 10.00 -10.90 -7.01
N TRP A 144 10.27 -12.14 -7.45
CA TRP A 144 11.56 -12.80 -7.31
C TRP A 144 12.68 -12.10 -8.08
N GLU A 145 12.35 -11.33 -9.12
CA GLU A 145 13.32 -10.57 -9.91
C GLU A 145 13.91 -9.36 -9.15
N TYR A 146 13.28 -8.92 -8.06
CA TYR A 146 13.66 -7.73 -7.30
C TYR A 146 14.38 -8.06 -5.99
N GLN A 147 14.66 -9.36 -5.75
CA GLN A 147 15.41 -9.81 -4.58
C GLN A 147 16.83 -9.25 -4.61
N GLY A 148 17.41 -9.02 -3.43
CA GLY A 148 18.76 -8.44 -3.30
C GLY A 148 18.84 -6.91 -3.50
N LEU A 149 17.85 -6.27 -4.14
CA LEU A 149 17.82 -4.80 -4.31
C LEU A 149 17.21 -4.06 -3.11
N GLY A 150 16.49 -4.77 -2.24
CA GLY A 150 15.78 -4.23 -1.10
C GLY A 150 14.63 -5.15 -0.72
N ARG A 151 13.80 -4.74 0.24
CA ARG A 151 12.58 -5.48 0.56
C ARG A 151 11.53 -5.34 -0.54
N ILE A 152 10.56 -6.23 -0.59
CA ILE A 152 9.48 -6.22 -1.59
C ILE A 152 8.13 -6.32 -0.89
N THR A 153 7.13 -5.61 -1.39
CA THR A 153 5.75 -5.67 -0.89
C THR A 153 5.13 -7.05 -1.09
N GLU A 154 4.79 -7.75 0.00
CA GLU A 154 4.18 -9.07 -0.06
C GLU A 154 2.64 -8.96 -0.13
N PHE A 155 2.08 -8.79 -1.34
CA PHE A 155 0.64 -8.61 -1.54
C PHE A 155 -0.19 -9.88 -1.23
N LEU A 156 0.40 -11.08 -1.31
CA LEU A 156 -0.29 -12.30 -0.90
C LEU A 156 -0.58 -12.31 0.59
N TYR A 157 0.22 -11.62 1.42
CA TYR A 157 0.01 -11.53 2.86
C TYR A 157 -1.36 -10.93 3.18
N GLY A 158 -1.61 -9.68 2.79
CA GLY A 158 -2.88 -9.01 3.08
C GLY A 158 -4.10 -9.75 2.51
N SER A 159 -3.98 -10.24 1.27
CA SER A 159 -5.07 -10.95 0.57
C SER A 159 -5.44 -12.29 1.24
N THR A 160 -4.45 -13.15 1.50
CA THR A 160 -4.73 -14.47 2.11
C THR A 160 -5.14 -14.35 3.57
N LEU A 161 -4.56 -13.40 4.33
CA LEU A 161 -4.97 -13.12 5.70
C LEU A 161 -6.43 -12.64 5.75
N GLY A 162 -6.78 -11.74 4.84
CA GLY A 162 -8.15 -11.27 4.65
C GLY A 162 -9.12 -12.41 4.36
N ALA A 163 -8.78 -13.30 3.41
CA ALA A 163 -9.58 -14.47 3.08
C ALA A 163 -9.79 -15.42 4.29
N ILE A 164 -8.76 -15.63 5.12
CA ILE A 164 -8.86 -16.42 6.35
C ILE A 164 -9.83 -15.78 7.36
N PHE A 165 -9.68 -14.49 7.65
CA PHE A 165 -10.54 -13.80 8.63
C PHE A 165 -11.98 -13.60 8.12
N ARG A 166 -12.18 -13.51 6.81
CA ARG A 166 -13.50 -13.51 6.15
C ARG A 166 -14.11 -14.92 6.04
N LYS A 167 -13.38 -15.97 6.44
CA LYS A 167 -13.80 -17.37 6.38
C LYS A 167 -14.19 -17.80 4.96
N ARG A 168 -13.39 -17.42 3.97
CA ARG A 168 -13.56 -17.96 2.60
C ARG A 168 -13.48 -19.48 2.62
N PRO A 169 -14.16 -20.19 1.69
CA PRO A 169 -14.05 -21.64 1.60
C PRO A 169 -12.58 -22.08 1.61
N LEU A 170 -12.26 -23.09 2.43
CA LEU A 170 -10.91 -23.62 2.63
C LEU A 170 -9.89 -22.69 3.32
N MET A 171 -10.24 -21.44 3.61
CA MET A 171 -9.37 -20.46 4.31
C MET A 171 -9.73 -20.38 5.80
N LEU A 172 -9.18 -21.30 6.59
CA LEU A 172 -9.47 -21.46 8.01
C LEU A 172 -8.33 -20.92 8.90
N LEU A 173 -8.68 -20.40 10.08
CA LEU A 173 -7.71 -19.90 11.08
C LEU A 173 -6.62 -20.92 11.44
N LYS A 174 -6.93 -22.22 11.40
CA LYS A 174 -5.95 -23.29 11.68
C LYS A 174 -4.76 -23.30 10.73
N HIS A 175 -4.92 -22.71 9.54
CA HIS A 175 -3.86 -22.63 8.54
C HIS A 175 -2.81 -21.57 8.90
N LEU A 176 -3.10 -20.64 9.83
CA LEU A 176 -2.12 -19.65 10.29
C LEU A 176 -0.91 -20.27 11.03
N ARG A 177 -0.95 -21.56 11.38
CA ARG A 177 0.13 -22.27 12.10
C ARG A 177 1.50 -22.21 11.42
N ASN A 178 1.53 -22.06 10.10
CA ASN A 178 2.74 -21.98 9.28
C ASN A 178 2.65 -20.83 8.27
N TYR A 179 1.96 -19.75 8.64
CA TYR A 179 1.77 -18.58 7.78
C TYR A 179 3.10 -17.90 7.45
N GLY A 180 3.36 -17.58 6.19
CA GLY A 180 4.66 -17.06 5.74
C GLY A 180 5.20 -17.82 4.52
N GLU A 181 6.50 -18.03 4.44
CA GLU A 181 7.20 -18.71 3.34
C GLU A 181 6.54 -20.03 2.87
N PRO A 182 6.03 -20.93 3.74
CA PRO A 182 5.37 -22.17 3.29
C PRO A 182 4.09 -21.95 2.46
N TRP A 183 3.59 -20.72 2.38
CA TRP A 183 2.46 -20.31 1.54
C TRP A 183 2.88 -19.77 0.18
N GLY A 184 4.16 -19.90 -0.19
CA GLY A 184 4.71 -19.34 -1.43
C GLY A 184 4.98 -17.84 -1.33
N PHE A 185 5.09 -17.30 -0.11
CA PHE A 185 5.50 -15.92 0.09
C PHE A 185 7.03 -15.78 -0.01
N LEU A 186 7.51 -14.55 -0.17
CA LEU A 186 8.93 -14.21 -0.11
C LEU A 186 9.59 -14.66 1.21
N PRO A 187 10.93 -14.81 1.21
CA PRO A 187 11.70 -14.91 2.45
C PRO A 187 11.35 -13.77 3.41
N SER A 188 11.23 -14.09 4.69
CA SER A 188 10.78 -13.14 5.72
C SER A 188 11.69 -11.89 5.84
N ASP A 189 12.98 -12.04 5.59
CA ASP A 189 13.97 -10.95 5.58
C ASP A 189 13.91 -10.06 4.33
N GLU A 190 13.20 -10.49 3.30
CA GLU A 190 12.97 -9.72 2.08
C GLU A 190 11.54 -9.16 1.98
N ALA A 191 10.59 -9.70 2.75
CA ALA A 191 9.20 -9.26 2.69
C ALA A 191 8.93 -7.96 3.49
N LEU A 192 8.11 -7.08 2.92
CA LEU A 192 7.35 -6.07 3.64
C LEU A 192 5.88 -6.51 3.71
N ALA A 193 5.41 -6.82 4.92
CA ALA A 193 4.06 -7.33 5.15
C ALA A 193 3.10 -6.20 5.55
N PHE A 194 1.86 -6.25 5.05
CA PHE A 194 0.80 -5.31 5.40
C PHE A 194 -0.58 -5.96 5.22
N VAL A 195 -1.57 -5.51 5.99
CA VAL A 195 -2.97 -5.96 5.85
C VAL A 195 -3.64 -5.29 4.65
N ASP A 196 -3.42 -3.99 4.51
CA ASP A 196 -3.90 -3.13 3.43
C ASP A 196 -2.85 -2.05 3.10
N ASN A 197 -2.99 -1.44 1.92
CA ASN A 197 -2.26 -0.25 1.50
C ASN A 197 -3.26 0.80 0.99
N HIS A 198 -2.75 1.91 0.46
CA HIS A 198 -3.60 2.98 -0.04
C HIS A 198 -4.38 2.61 -1.31
N ASP A 199 -3.88 1.71 -2.15
CA ASP A 199 -4.59 1.26 -3.36
C ASP A 199 -5.71 0.27 -3.02
N ASN A 200 -5.36 -0.82 -2.36
CA ASN A 200 -6.27 -1.95 -2.20
C ASN A 200 -7.38 -1.71 -1.17
N GLN A 201 -7.21 -0.74 -0.26
CA GLN A 201 -8.30 -0.30 0.61
C GLN A 201 -9.40 0.47 -0.15
N ARG A 202 -9.12 0.89 -1.39
CA ARG A 202 -10.03 1.56 -2.33
C ARG A 202 -10.44 0.66 -3.50
N GLY A 203 -10.01 -0.60 -3.51
CA GLY A 203 -10.28 -1.54 -4.61
C GLY A 203 -9.35 -1.40 -5.81
N HIS A 204 -8.30 -0.57 -5.73
CA HIS A 204 -7.25 -0.52 -6.75
C HIS A 204 -6.18 -1.60 -6.49
N GLY A 205 -5.48 -2.03 -7.52
CA GLY A 205 -4.41 -3.02 -7.40
C GLY A 205 -4.93 -4.41 -7.01
N ALA A 206 -4.17 -5.12 -6.15
CA ALA A 206 -4.41 -6.53 -5.87
C ALA A 206 -5.15 -6.81 -4.54
N GLY A 207 -5.78 -7.99 -4.49
CA GLY A 207 -6.42 -8.57 -3.31
C GLY A 207 -7.95 -8.43 -3.26
N GLY A 208 -8.52 -7.46 -4.01
CA GLY A 208 -9.96 -7.32 -4.22
C GLY A 208 -10.80 -7.34 -2.94
N ALA A 209 -11.92 -8.05 -2.98
CA ALA A 209 -12.90 -8.11 -1.88
C ALA A 209 -12.39 -8.75 -0.57
N ASP A 210 -11.20 -9.38 -0.59
CA ASP A 210 -10.65 -10.04 0.59
C ASP A 210 -9.86 -9.12 1.50
N ILE A 211 -9.32 -8.02 0.97
CA ILE A 211 -8.60 -7.02 1.75
C ILE A 211 -9.47 -6.53 2.91
N LEU A 212 -8.87 -6.48 4.10
CA LEU A 212 -9.49 -5.95 5.30
C LEU A 212 -9.02 -4.52 5.50
N THR A 213 -9.95 -3.62 5.78
CA THR A 213 -9.66 -2.19 5.96
C THR A 213 -10.28 -1.66 7.25
N PHE A 214 -10.05 -0.39 7.57
CA PHE A 214 -10.74 0.25 8.69
C PHE A 214 -12.28 0.28 8.56
N PHE A 215 -12.84 0.07 7.36
CA PHE A 215 -14.30 -0.07 7.17
C PHE A 215 -14.84 -1.38 7.77
N GLU A 216 -13.99 -2.39 7.98
CA GLU A 216 -14.31 -3.65 8.65
C GLU A 216 -13.59 -3.76 10.01
N PRO A 217 -13.84 -2.83 10.96
CA PRO A 217 -12.94 -2.53 12.07
C PRO A 217 -12.68 -3.71 13.01
N ARG A 218 -13.64 -4.63 13.15
CA ARG A 218 -13.47 -5.83 13.98
C ARG A 218 -12.45 -6.79 13.38
N LEU A 219 -12.61 -7.13 12.10
CA LEU A 219 -11.75 -8.10 11.42
C LEU A 219 -10.37 -7.49 11.16
N TYR A 220 -10.34 -6.21 10.76
CA TYR A 220 -9.09 -5.47 10.56
C TYR A 220 -8.21 -5.47 11.81
N LYS A 221 -8.77 -5.19 12.99
CA LYS A 221 -8.03 -5.26 14.26
C LYS A 221 -7.46 -6.65 14.54
N MET A 222 -8.19 -7.72 14.19
CA MET A 222 -7.70 -9.09 14.39
C MET A 222 -6.55 -9.41 13.44
N ALA A 223 -6.63 -8.97 12.18
CA ALA A 223 -5.58 -9.15 11.18
C ALA A 223 -4.31 -8.36 11.53
N VAL A 224 -4.44 -7.08 11.90
CA VAL A 224 -3.29 -6.26 12.32
C VAL A 224 -2.66 -6.81 13.60
N ALA A 225 -3.45 -7.24 14.58
CA ALA A 225 -2.92 -7.86 15.79
C ALA A 225 -2.15 -9.15 15.50
N PHE A 226 -2.64 -9.98 14.58
CA PHE A 226 -1.91 -11.15 14.11
C PHE A 226 -0.60 -10.76 13.41
N MET A 227 -0.64 -9.79 12.48
CA MET A 227 0.55 -9.33 11.75
C MET A 227 1.64 -8.80 12.67
N LEU A 228 1.29 -8.06 13.71
CA LEU A 228 2.26 -7.53 14.67
C LEU A 228 2.79 -8.59 15.65
N ALA A 229 2.08 -9.70 15.86
CA ALA A 229 2.48 -10.78 16.75
C ALA A 229 3.21 -11.92 16.03
N TRP A 230 3.04 -12.04 14.71
CA TRP A 230 3.57 -13.13 13.90
C TRP A 230 4.94 -12.76 13.31
N PRO A 231 5.97 -13.61 13.42
CA PRO A 231 7.34 -13.28 13.04
C PRO A 231 7.59 -13.48 11.53
N TYR A 232 6.86 -12.74 10.69
CA TYR A 232 7.02 -12.77 9.24
C TYR A 232 7.10 -11.37 8.66
N GLY A 233 8.11 -11.10 7.84
CA GLY A 233 8.27 -9.84 7.13
C GLY A 233 8.54 -8.66 8.06
N LEU A 234 8.78 -7.49 7.44
CA LEU A 234 8.72 -6.21 8.14
C LEU A 234 7.28 -5.68 8.11
N PRO A 235 6.57 -5.60 9.24
CA PRO A 235 5.18 -5.16 9.25
C PRO A 235 5.04 -3.65 9.02
N ARG A 236 4.14 -3.27 8.12
CA ARG A 236 3.71 -1.88 7.89
C ARG A 236 2.22 -1.74 8.23
N VAL A 237 1.91 -0.83 9.15
CA VAL A 237 0.53 -0.49 9.53
C VAL A 237 0.06 0.70 8.71
N MET A 238 -1.06 0.56 8.01
CA MET A 238 -1.71 1.66 7.28
C MET A 238 -2.28 2.68 8.26
N SER A 239 -2.30 3.96 7.87
CA SER A 239 -2.98 5.02 8.61
C SER A 239 -3.76 5.88 7.64
N SER A 240 -5.07 5.81 7.71
CA SER A 240 -5.99 6.28 6.66
C SER A 240 -6.72 7.56 7.05
N TYR A 241 -7.46 8.08 6.09
CA TYR A 241 -8.55 9.03 6.28
C TYR A 241 -9.86 8.42 5.77
N ARG A 242 -11.00 8.96 6.20
CA ARG A 242 -12.33 8.56 5.72
C ARG A 242 -12.69 9.31 4.46
N TRP A 243 -13.34 8.61 3.54
CA TRP A 243 -14.06 9.17 2.40
C TRP A 243 -15.44 8.50 2.33
N PRO A 244 -16.44 9.12 1.71
CA PRO A 244 -17.75 8.49 1.48
C PRO A 244 -17.64 7.39 0.42
N ARG A 245 -17.16 6.20 0.83
CA ARG A 245 -17.05 5.00 -0.01
C ARG A 245 -18.41 4.60 -0.58
N ASP A 246 -18.50 4.43 -1.89
CA ASP A 246 -19.72 4.07 -2.62
C ASP A 246 -19.45 2.90 -3.59
N ILE A 247 -19.71 1.68 -3.12
CA ILE A 247 -19.45 0.46 -3.89
C ILE A 247 -20.63 0.15 -4.81
N VAL A 248 -20.43 0.31 -6.13
CA VAL A 248 -21.39 -0.05 -7.17
C VAL A 248 -20.71 -1.00 -8.15
N GLY A 249 -21.32 -2.16 -8.41
CA GLY A 249 -20.73 -3.15 -9.32
C GLY A 249 -19.39 -3.77 -8.86
N GLY A 250 -19.04 -3.61 -7.59
CA GLY A 250 -17.75 -4.06 -7.04
C GLY A 250 -16.65 -3.00 -7.04
N GLU A 251 -16.92 -1.81 -7.58
CA GLU A 251 -15.99 -0.69 -7.65
C GLU A 251 -16.44 0.46 -6.76
N ASP A 252 -15.48 1.16 -6.14
CA ASP A 252 -15.76 2.38 -5.39
C ASP A 252 -15.80 3.58 -6.35
N ARG A 253 -17.00 4.10 -6.62
CA ARG A 253 -17.20 5.29 -7.48
C ARG A 253 -16.48 6.54 -6.96
N ASN A 254 -16.08 6.48 -5.71
CA ASN A 254 -15.55 7.54 -4.89
C ASN A 254 -14.08 7.28 -4.48
N ALA A 255 -13.41 6.29 -5.10
CA ALA A 255 -12.01 5.94 -4.83
C ALA A 255 -11.01 7.08 -5.10
N TRP A 256 -11.37 8.03 -5.96
CA TRP A 256 -10.53 9.17 -6.36
C TRP A 256 -10.44 10.27 -5.29
N MET A 257 -11.25 10.22 -4.23
CA MET A 257 -11.28 11.29 -3.24
C MET A 257 -9.98 11.39 -2.44
N GLY A 258 -9.42 12.61 -2.46
CA GLY A 258 -8.23 12.98 -1.69
C GLY A 258 -8.48 13.06 -0.18
N PRO A 259 -7.44 13.45 0.59
CA PRO A 259 -7.54 13.59 2.03
C PRO A 259 -8.54 14.68 2.45
N PRO A 260 -8.97 14.71 3.72
CA PRO A 260 -9.85 15.73 4.25
C PRO A 260 -9.26 17.12 4.01
N CYS A 261 -9.97 17.96 3.26
CA CYS A 261 -9.54 19.32 2.93
C CYS A 261 -10.58 20.36 3.35
N ASP A 262 -10.13 21.60 3.52
CA ASP A 262 -10.99 22.77 3.70
C ASP A 262 -11.47 23.34 2.34
N GLU A 263 -12.28 24.40 2.39
CA GLU A 263 -12.81 25.06 1.18
C GLU A 263 -11.73 25.64 0.27
N ALA A 264 -10.51 25.83 0.78
CA ALA A 264 -9.35 26.31 0.04
C ALA A 264 -8.43 25.15 -0.42
N TRP A 265 -8.92 23.90 -0.41
CA TRP A 265 -8.18 22.70 -0.79
C TRP A 265 -6.93 22.42 0.05
N ARG A 266 -6.83 23.00 1.25
CA ARG A 266 -5.74 22.70 2.18
C ARG A 266 -6.09 21.48 3.00
N ILE A 267 -5.13 20.57 3.17
CA ILE A 267 -5.31 19.37 3.97
C ILE A 267 -5.57 19.77 5.43
N LYS A 268 -6.68 19.26 5.99
CA LYS A 268 -7.07 19.52 7.38
C LYS A 268 -6.07 18.87 8.33
N PRO A 269 -5.67 19.54 9.43
CA PRO A 269 -4.77 18.95 10.40
C PRO A 269 -5.43 17.78 11.13
N VAL A 270 -4.61 16.84 11.60
CA VAL A 270 -5.06 15.75 12.48
C VAL A 270 -5.37 16.32 13.86
N VAL A 271 -6.62 16.22 14.29
CA VAL A 271 -7.03 16.58 15.67
C VAL A 271 -6.94 15.33 16.54
N ARG A 272 -6.18 15.37 17.64
CA ARG A 272 -6.09 14.27 18.60
C ARG A 272 -7.08 14.50 19.74
N TYR A 273 -7.92 13.51 20.01
CA TYR A 273 -8.81 13.52 21.18
C TYR A 273 -8.16 12.81 22.39
N PRO A 274 -8.63 13.09 23.63
CA PRO A 274 -8.10 12.44 24.84
C PRO A 274 -8.22 10.92 24.87
N ASN A 275 -9.19 10.36 24.14
CA ASN A 275 -9.40 8.91 24.01
C ASN A 275 -8.53 8.27 22.90
N GLU A 276 -7.47 8.95 22.45
CA GLU A 276 -6.53 8.55 21.40
C GLU A 276 -7.11 8.41 19.98
N SER A 277 -8.41 8.69 19.80
CA SER A 277 -9.01 8.79 18.48
C SER A 277 -8.63 10.10 17.77
N CYS A 278 -8.83 10.12 16.46
CA CYS A 278 -8.57 11.28 15.63
C CYS A 278 -9.86 11.91 15.09
N GLY A 279 -9.87 13.24 14.97
CA GLY A 279 -10.90 14.04 14.34
C GLY A 279 -10.55 14.43 12.91
N ASN A 280 -11.37 15.29 12.30
CA ASN A 280 -11.23 15.74 10.90
C ASN A 280 -11.14 14.58 9.91
N ASP A 281 -11.94 13.54 10.12
CA ASP A 281 -12.03 12.35 9.26
C ASP A 281 -10.74 11.51 9.16
N TRP A 282 -9.71 11.82 9.94
CA TRP A 282 -8.52 10.99 10.08
C TRP A 282 -8.83 9.72 10.90
N VAL A 283 -8.43 8.56 10.38
CA VAL A 283 -8.74 7.25 11.00
C VAL A 283 -7.72 6.90 12.09
N CYS A 284 -6.44 7.18 11.84
CA CYS A 284 -5.33 6.96 12.78
C CYS A 284 -5.24 5.53 13.35
N GLU A 285 -5.27 4.51 12.50
CA GLU A 285 -5.22 3.10 12.91
C GLU A 285 -3.99 2.80 13.77
N HIS A 286 -2.86 3.46 13.49
CA HIS A 286 -1.61 3.37 14.26
C HIS A 286 -1.73 3.81 15.73
N ARG A 287 -2.76 4.60 16.09
CA ARG A 287 -3.02 5.06 17.46
C ARG A 287 -4.01 4.19 18.20
N ARG A 288 -4.60 3.20 17.54
CA ARG A 288 -5.59 2.36 18.19
C ARG A 288 -4.92 1.49 19.23
N ASN A 289 -5.43 1.56 20.45
CA ASN A 289 -5.02 0.67 21.51
C ASN A 289 -5.57 -0.74 21.26
N PHE A 290 -4.77 -1.57 20.59
CA PHE A 290 -5.10 -2.97 20.36
C PHE A 290 -5.24 -3.76 21.68
N LYS A 291 -4.68 -3.29 22.81
CA LYS A 291 -4.77 -3.98 24.10
C LYS A 291 -6.09 -3.73 24.82
N GLU A 292 -6.55 -2.48 24.86
CA GLU A 292 -7.83 -2.11 25.51
C GLU A 292 -9.05 -2.72 24.82
N ASP A 293 -9.06 -2.80 23.49
CA ASP A 293 -10.19 -3.35 22.74
C ASP A 293 -10.37 -4.85 22.98
N PHE A 294 -9.29 -5.59 23.25
CA PHE A 294 -9.37 -7.00 23.65
C PHE A 294 -9.90 -7.15 25.09
N GLU A 295 -9.50 -6.28 26.01
CA GLU A 295 -9.94 -6.31 27.42
C GLU A 295 -11.39 -5.81 27.61
N LYS A 296 -11.81 -4.75 26.91
CA LYS A 296 -13.21 -4.28 26.88
C LYS A 296 -14.16 -5.37 26.35
N ARG A 297 -13.68 -6.20 25.42
CA ARG A 297 -14.46 -7.31 24.87
C ARG A 297 -14.59 -8.50 25.83
N LYS A 298 -13.54 -8.80 26.61
CA LYS A 298 -13.66 -9.77 27.72
C LYS A 298 -14.70 -9.29 28.74
N ARG A 299 -14.71 -8.00 29.10
CA ARG A 299 -15.72 -7.42 30.00
C ARG A 299 -17.15 -7.48 29.42
N LEU A 300 -17.36 -7.17 28.15
CA LEU A 300 -18.70 -7.29 27.53
C LEU A 300 -19.17 -8.74 27.40
N GLN A 301 -18.28 -9.69 27.10
CA GLN A 301 -18.62 -11.13 27.10
C GLN A 301 -18.91 -11.65 28.52
N PHE A 302 -18.24 -11.10 29.53
CA PHE A 302 -18.53 -11.41 30.93
C PHE A 302 -19.91 -10.89 31.36
N LEU A 303 -20.27 -9.66 30.92
CA LEU A 303 -21.57 -9.05 31.21
C LEU A 303 -22.73 -9.73 30.47
N THR A 304 -22.53 -10.17 29.22
CA THR A 304 -23.55 -10.95 28.48
C THR A 304 -23.71 -12.37 29.01
N LYS A 305 -22.63 -13.03 29.45
CA LYS A 305 -22.72 -14.33 30.14
C LYS A 305 -23.29 -14.27 31.56
N HIS A 306 -23.31 -13.09 32.20
CA HIS A 306 -23.92 -12.90 33.52
C HIS A 306 -25.34 -12.30 33.46
N ALA A 307 -25.78 -11.82 32.30
CA ALA A 307 -27.17 -11.43 32.08
C ALA A 307 -28.12 -12.62 31.87
N GLU A 308 -27.61 -13.80 31.50
CA GLU A 308 -28.40 -15.04 31.34
C GLU A 308 -28.45 -15.93 32.59
N PHE A 309 -27.88 -15.49 33.73
CA PHE A 309 -27.87 -16.25 34.99
C PHE A 309 -28.46 -15.49 36.17
N LYS A 310 -29.60 -14.83 35.96
CA LYS A 310 -30.57 -14.59 37.04
C LYS A 310 -31.87 -15.28 36.68
N GLY A 311 -31.96 -16.53 37.13
CA GLY A 311 -33.20 -17.29 37.11
C GLY A 311 -34.31 -16.50 37.79
N ILE A 312 -35.30 -16.11 37.00
CA ILE A 312 -36.65 -15.87 37.48
C ILE A 312 -37.43 -17.10 37.03
N ASN A 313 -37.83 -17.91 38.01
CA ASN A 313 -38.76 -19.01 37.85
C ASN A 313 -40.05 -18.47 37.22
N PHE A 314 -40.40 -18.94 36.02
CA PHE A 314 -41.78 -18.90 35.56
C PHE A 314 -42.42 -20.22 35.94
N THR A 315 -43.05 -20.23 37.11
CA THR A 315 -44.04 -21.23 37.49
C THR A 315 -45.26 -21.04 36.59
N ALA A 316 -45.55 -22.01 35.74
CA ALA A 316 -46.85 -22.14 35.10
C ALA A 316 -47.87 -22.67 36.12
N LEU A 317 -49.08 -22.08 36.17
CA LEU A 317 -50.38 -22.67 36.57
C LEU A 317 -51.52 -21.61 36.43
N PRO A 318 -52.82 -21.99 36.39
CA PRO A 318 -53.68 -21.99 35.21
C PRO A 318 -54.70 -20.82 35.13
N ARG A 319 -55.49 -20.80 34.04
CA ARG A 319 -56.66 -19.92 33.82
C ARG A 319 -57.67 -19.99 34.98
N CYS A 320 -58.31 -18.85 35.28
CA CYS A 320 -59.76 -18.70 35.48
C CYS A 320 -60.17 -17.22 35.50
N GLU A 321 -61.27 -16.94 34.81
CA GLU A 321 -62.04 -15.68 34.58
C GLU A 321 -61.36 -14.53 33.81
#